data_AF-A0A428GT73-F1
#
_entry.id   AF-A0A428GT73-F1
#
_cell.length_a   1.000
_cell.length_b   1.000
_cell.length_c   1.000
_cell.angle_alpha   90.00
_cell.angle_beta   90.00
_cell.angle_gamma   90.00
#
_symmetry.space_group_name_H-M   'P 1'
#
loop_
_entity.id
_entity.type
_entity.pdbx_description
1 polymer ?
#
loop_
_entity_poly.entity_id
_entity_poly.type
_entity_poly.pdbx_seq_one_letter_code
_entity_poly.pdbx_strand_id
1 'polypeptide(L)'
;MRTQNQAFLKQKELQEVKANADEVLRRSIEDILREIEVTLNGKMKEFNDSLFSNQRKPPYIHFNRYDSYKFETPMDTGTVSNYKGMIVYDLAMLFSTALPALAHDSLLFKNLEKNVEDGIIKIYNSTKKQVPIAYDKQDDCRPETRDILERNCVLRLSNDNCELYGRSWNIEE
;
A
#
# COMPACT_ATOMS: atom_id res chain seq x y z
N MET A 1 -20.21 -56.44 -14.41
CA MET A 1 -19.39 -55.92 -15.52
C MET A 1 -19.99 -54.70 -16.23
N ARG A 2 -21.19 -54.75 -16.85
CA ARG A 2 -21.74 -53.58 -17.59
C ARG A 2 -21.92 -52.31 -16.74
N THR A 3 -22.48 -52.44 -15.54
CA THR A 3 -22.69 -51.31 -14.60
C THR A 3 -21.37 -50.70 -14.13
N GLN A 4 -20.34 -51.52 -13.91
CA GLN A 4 -19.01 -51.05 -13.51
C GLN A 4 -18.32 -50.29 -14.66
N ASN A 5 -18.46 -50.75 -15.91
CA ASN A 5 -17.94 -50.03 -17.07
C ASN A 5 -18.63 -48.67 -17.26
N GLN A 6 -19.95 -48.60 -17.07
CA GLN A 6 -20.69 -47.33 -17.12
C GLN A 6 -20.27 -46.37 -16.01
N ALA A 7 -20.13 -46.86 -14.78
CA ALA A 7 -19.65 -46.05 -13.66
C ALA A 7 -18.24 -45.51 -13.91
N PHE A 8 -17.34 -46.35 -14.44
CA PHE A 8 -15.98 -45.94 -14.81
C PHE A 8 -15.96 -44.85 -15.89
N LEU A 9 -16.75 -45.01 -16.97
CA LEU A 9 -16.87 -44.00 -18.02
C LEU A 9 -17.42 -42.68 -17.48
N LYS A 10 -18.43 -42.74 -16.60
CA LYS A 10 -19.00 -41.53 -15.98
C LYS A 10 -18.01 -40.84 -15.05
N GLN A 11 -17.24 -41.60 -14.27
CA GLN A 11 -16.19 -41.06 -13.43
C GLN A 11 -15.12 -40.34 -14.26
N LYS A 12 -14.70 -40.93 -15.38
CA LYS A 12 -13.72 -40.32 -16.29
C LYS A 12 -14.25 -39.02 -16.89
N GLU A 13 -15.49 -39.02 -17.36
CA GLU A 13 -16.16 -37.82 -17.88
C GLU A 13 -16.22 -36.71 -16.81
N LEU A 14 -16.63 -37.04 -15.58
CA LEU A 14 -16.68 -36.09 -14.47
C LEU A 14 -15.28 -35.54 -14.11
N GLN A 15 -14.24 -36.36 -14.19
CA GLN A 15 -12.86 -35.92 -13.98
C GLN A 15 -12.40 -34.95 -15.08
N GLU A 16 -12.72 -35.22 -16.34
CA GLU A 16 -12.41 -34.33 -17.47
C GLU A 16 -13.15 -32.99 -17.35
N VAL A 17 -14.44 -33.02 -17.00
CA VAL A 17 -15.24 -31.80 -16.78
C VAL A 17 -14.68 -30.97 -15.63
N LYS A 18 -14.32 -31.62 -14.50
CA LYS A 18 -13.70 -30.94 -13.37
C LYS A 18 -12.37 -30.29 -13.76
N ALA A 19 -11.50 -31.02 -14.45
CA ALA A 19 -10.20 -30.50 -14.87
C ALA A 19 -10.34 -29.28 -15.79
N ASN A 20 -11.33 -29.30 -16.69
CA ASN A 20 -11.62 -28.14 -17.55
C ASN A 20 -12.14 -26.94 -16.75
N ALA A 21 -13.05 -27.16 -15.80
CA ALA A 21 -13.56 -26.11 -14.94
C ALA A 21 -12.46 -25.47 -14.07
N ASP A 22 -11.57 -26.29 -13.52
CA ASP A 22 -10.43 -25.84 -12.72
C ASP A 22 -9.46 -24.98 -13.57
N GLU A 23 -9.22 -25.36 -14.83
CA GLU A 23 -8.36 -24.60 -15.75
C GLU A 23 -8.98 -23.25 -16.17
N VAL A 24 -10.30 -23.23 -16.43
CA VAL A 24 -11.02 -21.98 -16.72
C VAL A 24 -10.94 -21.03 -15.52
N LEU A 25 -11.20 -21.53 -14.32
CA LEU A 25 -11.10 -20.75 -13.09
C LEU A 25 -9.69 -20.18 -12.90
N ARG A 26 -8.65 -21.01 -13.10
CA ARG A 26 -7.25 -20.58 -12.99
C ARG A 26 -6.93 -19.43 -13.93
N ARG A 27 -7.34 -19.53 -15.20
CA ARG A 27 -7.12 -18.46 -16.20
C ARG A 27 -7.85 -17.17 -15.83
N SER A 28 -9.10 -17.27 -15.39
CA SER A 28 -9.86 -16.09 -14.96
C SER A 28 -9.19 -15.39 -13.77
N ILE A 29 -8.65 -16.15 -12.81
CA ILE A 29 -7.88 -15.59 -11.70
C ILE A 29 -6.63 -14.88 -12.21
N GLU A 30 -5.88 -15.50 -13.12
CA GLU A 30 -4.66 -14.91 -13.70
C GLU A 30 -4.94 -13.61 -14.45
N ASP A 31 -6.04 -13.55 -15.20
CA ASP A 31 -6.45 -12.34 -15.93
C ASP A 31 -6.82 -11.20 -14.97
N ILE A 32 -7.59 -11.50 -13.91
CA ILE A 32 -7.97 -10.52 -12.88
C ILE A 32 -6.73 -10.01 -12.14
N LEU A 33 -5.83 -10.92 -11.72
CA LEU A 33 -4.61 -10.53 -11.03
C LEU A 33 -3.71 -9.64 -11.90
N ARG A 34 -3.65 -9.92 -13.20
CA ARG A 34 -2.90 -9.09 -14.15
C ARG A 34 -3.51 -7.69 -14.31
N GLU A 35 -4.84 -7.58 -14.34
CA GLU A 35 -5.52 -6.28 -14.38
C GLU A 35 -5.24 -5.45 -13.12
N ILE A 36 -5.31 -6.10 -11.94
CA ILE A 36 -4.96 -5.47 -10.66
C ILE A 36 -3.49 -5.04 -10.67
N GLU A 37 -2.58 -5.90 -11.13
CA GLU A 37 -1.14 -5.61 -11.23
C GLU A 37 -0.87 -4.36 -12.07
N VAL A 38 -1.44 -4.30 -13.28
CA VAL A 38 -1.25 -3.17 -14.20
C VAL A 38 -1.80 -1.88 -13.60
N THR A 39 -2.99 -1.95 -12.99
CA THR A 39 -3.64 -0.78 -12.36
C THR A 39 -2.79 -0.23 -11.21
N LEU A 40 -2.39 -1.09 -10.28
CA LEU A 40 -1.62 -0.68 -9.11
C LEU A 40 -0.22 -0.20 -9.50
N ASN A 41 0.49 -0.93 -10.36
CA ASN A 41 1.83 -0.51 -10.80
C ASN A 41 1.80 0.80 -11.59
N GLY A 42 0.77 1.02 -12.42
CA GLY A 42 0.57 2.28 -13.11
C GLY A 42 0.41 3.44 -12.13
N LYS A 43 -0.44 3.26 -11.12
CA LYS A 43 -0.70 4.29 -10.10
C LYS A 43 0.50 4.53 -9.17
N MET A 44 1.21 3.47 -8.78
CA MET A 44 2.45 3.58 -8.01
C MET A 44 3.54 4.31 -8.79
N LYS A 45 3.65 4.06 -10.10
CA LYS A 45 4.58 4.80 -10.97
C LYS A 45 4.23 6.28 -11.02
N GLU A 46 2.96 6.62 -11.23
CA GLU A 46 2.50 8.01 -11.25
C GLU A 46 2.87 8.75 -9.95
N PHE A 47 2.57 8.15 -8.79
CA PHE A 47 2.92 8.76 -7.50
C PHE A 47 4.43 8.84 -7.30
N ASN A 48 5.18 7.77 -7.53
CA ASN A 48 6.64 7.79 -7.39
C ASN A 48 7.28 8.86 -8.28
N ASP A 49 6.86 8.98 -9.53
CA ASP A 49 7.38 9.99 -10.46
C ASP A 49 7.08 11.42 -9.99
N SER A 50 5.99 11.64 -9.25
CA SER A 50 5.68 12.94 -8.65
C SER A 50 6.55 13.31 -7.44
N LEU A 51 7.19 12.33 -6.79
CA LEU A 51 8.02 12.55 -5.58
C LEU A 51 9.45 12.98 -5.89
N PHE A 52 9.92 12.79 -7.12
CA PHE A 52 11.32 13.03 -7.50
C PHE A 52 11.41 13.91 -8.75
N SER A 53 12.34 14.87 -8.75
CA SER A 53 12.68 15.62 -9.96
C SER A 53 13.34 14.76 -11.04
N ASN A 54 14.02 13.69 -10.61
CA ASN A 54 14.73 12.75 -11.48
C ASN A 54 13.98 11.42 -11.46
N GLN A 55 13.92 10.73 -12.61
CA GLN A 55 13.27 9.42 -12.69
C GLN A 55 13.98 8.40 -11.78
N ARG A 56 13.26 7.92 -10.76
CA ARG A 56 13.66 6.79 -9.91
C ARG A 56 12.75 5.61 -10.19
N LYS A 57 13.26 4.38 -10.01
CA LYS A 57 12.43 3.18 -10.21
C LYS A 57 11.30 3.15 -9.16
N PRO A 58 10.04 3.02 -9.57
CA PRO A 58 8.92 2.93 -8.64
C PRO A 58 8.92 1.57 -7.92
N PRO A 59 8.21 1.46 -6.78
CA PRO A 59 7.86 0.16 -6.25
C PRO A 59 7.01 -0.61 -7.27
N TYR A 60 7.17 -1.93 -7.27
CA TYR A 60 6.55 -2.84 -8.21
C TYR A 60 5.97 -4.04 -7.47
N ILE A 61 4.70 -4.36 -7.75
CA ILE A 61 4.05 -5.57 -7.30
C ILE A 61 3.89 -6.55 -8.45
N HIS A 62 4.18 -7.82 -8.21
CA HIS A 62 3.91 -8.92 -9.12
C HIS A 62 3.09 -9.99 -8.42
N PHE A 63 1.95 -10.39 -8.99
CA PHE A 63 1.16 -11.49 -8.46
C PHE A 63 1.57 -12.80 -9.16
N ASN A 64 2.23 -13.70 -8.42
CA ASN A 64 2.61 -15.01 -8.96
C ASN A 64 1.38 -15.93 -9.04
N ARG A 65 0.51 -15.84 -8.02
CA ARG A 65 -0.73 -16.63 -7.82
C ARG A 65 -1.68 -15.86 -6.92
N TYR A 66 -2.89 -16.38 -6.74
CA TYR A 66 -3.91 -15.79 -5.84
C TYR A 66 -3.44 -15.64 -4.39
N ASP A 67 -2.48 -16.45 -3.94
CA ASP A 67 -1.94 -16.50 -2.58
C ASP A 67 -0.47 -16.06 -2.49
N SER A 68 0.12 -15.56 -3.58
CA SER A 68 1.54 -15.25 -3.64
C SER A 68 1.81 -14.01 -4.48
N TYR A 69 2.55 -13.07 -3.90
CA TYR A 69 3.03 -11.87 -4.57
C TYR A 69 4.49 -11.59 -4.26
N LYS A 70 5.12 -10.78 -5.10
CA LYS A 70 6.42 -10.16 -4.87
C LYS A 70 6.23 -8.65 -4.89
N PHE A 71 6.73 -7.95 -3.87
CA PHE A 71 6.71 -6.50 -3.82
C PHE A 71 8.12 -5.98 -3.55
N GLU A 72 8.64 -5.14 -4.44
CA GLU A 72 10.01 -4.62 -4.32
C GLU A 72 10.16 -3.26 -5.01
N THR A 73 11.19 -2.50 -4.60
CA THR A 73 11.69 -1.36 -5.39
C THR A 73 12.98 -1.80 -6.08
N PRO A 74 12.98 -2.01 -7.41
CA PRO A 74 14.14 -2.59 -8.08
C PRO A 74 15.39 -1.72 -7.90
N MET A 75 16.52 -2.35 -7.55
CA MET A 75 17.83 -1.71 -7.29
C MET A 75 17.89 -0.81 -6.04
N ASP A 76 16.85 -0.80 -5.19
CA ASP A 76 16.82 0.02 -3.97
C ASP A 76 16.11 -0.73 -2.84
N THR A 77 16.86 -1.60 -2.14
CA THR A 77 16.36 -2.48 -1.06
C THR A 77 16.57 -1.92 0.34
N GLY A 78 16.94 -0.63 0.47
CA GLY A 78 17.14 0.00 1.77
C GLY A 78 15.83 0.11 2.57
N THR A 79 15.90 0.07 3.90
CA THR A 79 14.72 0.17 4.78
C THR A 79 13.87 1.43 4.50
N VAL A 80 14.52 2.56 4.20
CA VAL A 80 13.85 3.81 3.82
C VAL A 80 13.10 3.68 2.49
N SER A 81 13.68 2.98 1.52
CA SER A 81 13.04 2.68 0.24
C SER A 81 11.81 1.80 0.42
N ASN A 82 11.87 0.84 1.35
CA ASN A 82 10.72 -0.02 1.67
C ASN A 82 9.56 0.76 2.29
N TYR A 83 9.80 1.66 3.26
CA TYR A 83 8.72 2.49 3.82
C TYR A 83 8.10 3.42 2.77
N LYS A 84 8.93 4.06 1.94
CA LYS A 84 8.44 4.82 0.79
C LYS A 84 7.59 3.95 -0.14
N GLY A 85 8.07 2.75 -0.45
CA GLY A 85 7.35 1.78 -1.28
C GLY A 85 5.97 1.45 -0.72
N MET A 86 5.88 1.19 0.60
CA MET A 86 4.61 0.95 1.29
C MET A 86 3.67 2.15 1.20
N ILE A 87 4.14 3.36 1.51
CA ILE A 87 3.31 4.58 1.41
C ILE A 87 2.75 4.76 -0.01
N VAL A 88 3.60 4.55 -1.03
CA VAL A 88 3.20 4.68 -2.44
C VAL A 88 2.18 3.60 -2.82
N TYR A 89 2.34 2.37 -2.34
CA TYR A 89 1.37 1.30 -2.54
C TYR A 89 0.02 1.61 -1.86
N ASP A 90 0.04 2.06 -0.62
CA ASP A 90 -1.17 2.41 0.14
C ASP A 90 -1.93 3.57 -0.51
N LEU A 91 -1.20 4.56 -1.04
CA LEU A 91 -1.77 5.63 -1.87
C LEU A 91 -2.35 5.09 -3.18
N ALA A 92 -1.65 4.19 -3.88
CA ALA A 92 -2.18 3.57 -5.08
C ALA A 92 -3.49 2.83 -4.80
N MET A 93 -3.57 2.08 -3.69
CA MET A 93 -4.79 1.42 -3.23
C MET A 93 -5.90 2.42 -2.91
N LEU A 94 -5.59 3.47 -2.13
CA LEU A 94 -6.55 4.50 -1.75
C LEU A 94 -7.16 5.18 -2.99
N PHE A 95 -6.36 5.47 -4.02
CA PHE A 95 -6.84 6.16 -5.21
C PHE A 95 -7.47 5.22 -6.26
N SER A 96 -7.14 3.93 -6.25
CA SER A 96 -7.64 2.97 -7.25
C SER A 96 -8.90 2.23 -6.81
N THR A 97 -9.31 2.37 -5.54
CA THR A 97 -10.42 1.59 -4.96
C THR A 97 -11.48 2.48 -4.32
N ALA A 98 -12.56 1.86 -3.83
CA ALA A 98 -13.58 2.53 -3.04
C ALA A 98 -13.18 2.75 -1.57
N LEU A 99 -11.93 2.45 -1.17
CA LEU A 99 -11.47 2.63 0.22
C LEU A 99 -11.67 4.08 0.67
N PRO A 100 -12.35 4.34 1.80
CA PRO A 100 -12.71 5.69 2.20
C PRO A 100 -11.59 6.44 2.95
N ALA A 101 -10.67 5.70 3.57
CA ALA A 101 -9.66 6.27 4.45
C ALA A 101 -8.34 5.48 4.48
N LEU A 102 -7.27 6.16 4.88
CA LEU A 102 -5.93 5.61 5.12
C LEU A 102 -5.38 6.14 6.45
N ALA A 103 -4.57 5.34 7.14
CA ALA A 103 -3.91 5.74 8.37
C ALA A 103 -2.43 5.32 8.37
N HIS A 104 -1.52 6.27 8.59
CA HIS A 104 -0.08 6.02 8.63
C HIS A 104 0.55 6.46 9.95
N ASP A 105 1.40 5.60 10.51
CA ASP A 105 2.15 5.89 11.74
C ASP A 105 3.42 6.72 11.46
N SER A 106 3.96 7.38 12.48
CA SER A 106 5.13 8.26 12.37
C SER A 106 6.39 7.51 11.91
N LEU A 107 6.48 6.20 12.19
CA LEU A 107 7.57 5.33 11.76
C LEU A 107 7.81 5.39 10.25
N LEU A 108 6.74 5.51 9.45
CA LEU A 108 6.82 5.53 7.98
C LEU A 108 7.53 6.77 7.45
N PHE A 109 7.56 7.86 8.22
CA PHE A 109 8.23 9.10 7.86
C PHE A 109 9.67 9.16 8.36
N LYS A 110 10.14 8.19 9.16
CA LYS A 110 11.52 8.16 9.65
C LYS A 110 12.48 8.01 8.48
N ASN A 111 13.51 8.86 8.47
CA ASN A 111 14.60 8.89 7.47
C ASN A 111 14.18 9.10 6.00
N LEU A 112 12.95 9.53 5.70
CA LEU A 112 12.61 9.98 4.35
C LEU A 112 13.39 11.25 3.99
N GLU A 113 13.78 11.37 2.72
CA GLU A 113 14.32 12.62 2.18
C GLU A 113 13.25 13.73 2.25
N LYS A 114 13.62 14.95 2.67
CA LYS A 114 12.66 16.06 2.84
C LYS A 114 11.79 16.36 1.62
N ASN A 115 12.31 16.14 0.41
CA ASN A 115 11.56 16.32 -0.83
C ASN A 115 10.48 15.25 -1.02
N VAL A 116 10.80 14.00 -0.67
CA VAL A 116 9.88 12.86 -0.74
C VAL A 116 8.77 13.05 0.28
N GLU A 117 9.14 13.44 1.49
CA GLU A 117 8.19 13.77 2.55
C GLU A 117 7.22 14.89 2.14
N ASP A 118 7.73 16.01 1.62
CA ASP A 118 6.90 17.11 1.12
C ASP A 118 5.94 16.65 0.01
N GLY A 119 6.43 15.86 -0.95
CA GLY A 119 5.60 15.29 -2.00
C GLY A 119 4.48 14.38 -1.47
N ILE A 120 4.80 13.52 -0.50
CA ILE A 120 3.83 12.63 0.15
C ILE A 120 2.73 13.45 0.87
N ILE A 121 3.11 14.47 1.65
CA ILE A 121 2.13 15.32 2.35
C ILE A 121 1.25 16.08 1.36
N LYS A 122 1.81 16.55 0.24
CA LYS A 122 1.03 17.18 -0.85
C LYS A 122 0.02 16.20 -1.47
N ILE A 123 0.39 14.93 -1.67
CA ILE A 123 -0.55 13.90 -2.16
C ILE A 123 -1.66 13.66 -1.13
N TYR A 124 -1.35 13.53 0.16
CA TYR A 124 -2.40 13.38 1.20
C TYR A 124 -3.38 14.55 1.19
N ASN A 125 -2.89 15.78 1.05
CA ASN A 125 -3.72 16.98 1.02
C ASN A 125 -4.49 17.16 -0.31
N SER A 126 -4.20 16.36 -1.35
CA SER A 126 -4.86 16.47 -2.66
C SER A 126 -6.18 15.68 -2.75
N THR A 127 -6.40 14.71 -1.88
CA THR A 127 -7.57 13.83 -1.93
C THR A 127 -8.71 14.36 -1.06
N LYS A 128 -9.94 14.03 -1.46
CA LYS A 128 -11.15 14.23 -0.63
C LYS A 128 -11.39 13.07 0.34
N LYS A 129 -10.64 11.97 0.21
CA LYS A 129 -10.68 10.82 1.11
C LYS A 129 -9.96 11.15 2.42
N GLN A 130 -10.26 10.42 3.49
CA GLN A 130 -9.71 10.74 4.81
C GLN A 130 -8.31 10.14 4.98
N VAL A 131 -7.36 10.92 5.49
CA VAL A 131 -6.00 10.45 5.79
C VAL A 131 -5.57 10.94 7.19
N PRO A 132 -5.77 10.15 8.25
CA PRO A 132 -4.90 10.19 9.43
C PRO A 132 -3.42 9.89 9.21
N ILE A 133 -2.58 10.75 9.78
CA ILE A 133 -1.14 10.48 9.97
C ILE A 133 -0.73 10.82 11.40
N ALA A 134 0.18 10.03 11.96
CA ALA A 134 0.98 10.44 13.11
C ALA A 134 2.31 11.01 12.57
N TYR A 135 2.75 12.14 13.14
CA TYR A 135 3.90 12.88 12.62
C TYR A 135 4.68 13.55 13.75
N ASP A 136 5.99 13.28 13.82
CA ASP A 136 6.88 13.69 14.92
C ASP A 136 8.08 14.56 14.46
N LYS A 137 8.07 15.03 13.20
CA LYS A 137 9.16 15.79 12.56
C LYS A 137 8.79 17.21 12.15
N GLN A 138 7.80 17.81 12.80
CA GLN A 138 7.29 19.14 12.45
C GLN A 138 8.38 20.22 12.38
N ASP A 139 9.42 20.12 13.21
CA ASP A 139 10.51 21.10 13.26
C ASP A 139 11.57 20.90 12.15
N ASP A 140 11.65 19.70 11.56
CA ASP A 140 12.65 19.36 10.53
C ASP A 140 12.07 19.35 9.09
N CYS A 141 10.76 19.46 8.95
CA CYS A 141 10.10 19.52 7.64
C CYS A 141 10.22 20.90 6.95
N ARG A 142 9.89 20.96 5.67
CA ARG A 142 9.86 22.23 4.91
C ARG A 142 8.72 23.12 5.41
N PRO A 143 8.86 24.46 5.33
CA PRO A 143 7.81 25.39 5.77
C PRO A 143 6.43 25.11 5.15
N GLU A 144 6.38 24.85 3.84
CA GLU A 144 5.12 24.51 3.16
C GLU A 144 4.47 23.24 3.70
N THR A 145 5.29 22.22 3.97
CA THR A 145 4.83 20.96 4.58
C THR A 145 4.28 21.22 5.98
N ARG A 146 5.00 22.02 6.78
CA ARG A 146 4.57 22.45 8.12
C ARG A 146 3.21 23.14 8.06
N ASP A 147 3.02 24.09 7.15
CA ASP A 147 1.76 24.83 7.01
C ASP A 147 0.57 23.92 6.68
N ILE A 148 0.79 22.85 5.90
CA ILE A 148 -0.25 21.84 5.62
C ILE A 148 -0.56 21.03 6.87
N LEU A 149 0.48 20.56 7.58
CA LEU A 149 0.34 19.76 8.80
C LEU A 149 -0.36 20.54 9.90
N GLU A 150 0.02 21.80 10.14
CA GLU A 150 -0.57 22.64 11.19
C GLU A 150 -2.03 22.98 10.92
N ARG A 151 -2.36 23.33 9.67
CA ARG A 151 -3.75 23.65 9.27
C ARG A 151 -4.70 22.46 9.41
N ASN A 152 -4.19 21.24 9.20
CA ASN A 152 -4.97 20.01 9.31
C ASN A 152 -4.74 19.28 10.65
N CYS A 153 -4.01 19.89 11.59
CA CYS A 153 -3.69 19.26 12.87
C CYS A 153 -4.96 19.14 13.73
N VAL A 154 -5.33 17.89 14.05
CA VAL A 154 -6.48 17.60 14.93
C VAL A 154 -6.01 17.48 16.39
N LEU A 155 -4.85 16.89 16.61
CA LEU A 155 -4.27 16.67 17.94
C LEU A 155 -2.77 16.92 17.88
N ARG A 156 -2.24 17.70 18.83
CA ARG A 156 -0.81 17.91 19.05
C ARG A 156 -0.49 17.50 20.48
N LEU A 157 0.41 16.53 20.62
CA LEU A 157 0.91 16.08 21.92
C LEU A 157 2.15 16.88 22.29
N SER A 158 2.26 17.27 23.55
CA SER A 158 3.45 17.90 24.12
C SER A 158 3.59 17.53 25.59
N ASN A 159 4.67 17.98 26.23
CA ASN A 159 4.82 17.86 27.68
C ASN A 159 3.85 18.80 28.42
N ASP A 160 3.86 18.71 29.75
CA ASP A 160 3.15 19.60 30.68
C ASP A 160 1.62 19.41 30.68
N ASN A 161 1.16 18.17 30.91
CA ASN A 161 -0.25 17.75 30.88
C ASN A 161 -0.93 17.79 29.49
N CYS A 162 -0.14 17.99 28.44
CA CYS A 162 -0.57 17.88 27.05
C CYS A 162 -0.22 16.51 26.44
N GLU A 163 0.16 15.54 27.27
CA GLU A 163 0.34 14.15 26.85
C GLU A 163 -1.03 13.50 26.57
N LEU A 164 -1.03 12.42 25.79
CA LEU A 164 -2.27 11.76 25.36
C LEU A 164 -3.21 11.37 26.51
N TYR A 165 -2.63 11.05 27.68
CA TYR A 165 -3.37 10.65 28.89
C TYR A 165 -3.13 11.58 30.09
N GLY A 166 -2.59 12.79 29.85
CA GLY A 166 -2.29 13.76 30.92
C GLY A 166 -1.19 13.32 31.89
N ARG A 167 -0.36 12.33 31.51
CA ARG A 167 0.86 11.96 32.22
C ARG A 167 1.90 11.40 31.27
N SER A 168 3.17 11.62 31.60
CA SER A 168 4.28 10.95 30.94
C SER A 168 4.59 9.60 31.59
N TRP A 169 4.92 8.60 30.78
CA TRP A 169 5.21 7.23 31.23
C TRP A 169 6.70 6.96 31.41
N ASN A 170 7.55 7.93 31.08
CA ASN A 170 9.01 7.83 31.17
C ASN A 170 9.59 8.50 32.42
N ILE A 171 8.73 8.92 33.35
CA ILE A 171 9.10 9.53 34.64
C ILE A 171 8.84 8.48 35.72
N GLU A 172 9.86 8.14 36.51
CA GLU A 172 9.68 7.36 37.75
C GLU A 172 8.94 8.23 38.78
N GLU A 173 7.93 7.65 39.45
CA GLU A 173 7.19 8.30 40.54
C GLU A 173 8.06 8.57 41.78
#